data_AF-A0A1S2P7Y7-F1
#
_entry.id   AF-A0A1S2P7Y7-F1
#
_cell.length_a   1.000
_cell.length_b   1.000
_cell.length_c   1.000
_cell.angle_alpha   90.00
_cell.angle_beta   90.00
_cell.angle_gamma   90.00
#
_symmetry.space_group_name_H-M   'P 1'
#
loop_
_entity.id
_entity.type
_entity.pdbx_description
1 polymer ?
#
loop_
_entity_poly.entity_id
_entity_poly.type
_entity_poly.pdbx_seq_one_letter_code
_entity_poly.pdbx_strand_id
1 'polypeptide(L)'
;MLDGVRQWLAESGAEPTPARVAQALRAQGRVLGDAEVLGAARQLRSELVGSGPLEPLLADPAVTDVLVAAPDRVWVDRGGGLELTPVSFPDAAAVRSLAQRLAAVAGRRLDDARPWVDARLPDGTRLHAVLPPVAVGSTCLSLRVVRPRAFTLDELVMAGTVPPGGDRVLRALIASRLSYVISGGTGSGKTTLLSALLGLVGPSERIVLAEDSAELRPDHPHVVRLEGRPANQEGVGLVELQDLVRQALRMRPDRLVVGEVRGPEVVSLLAALNTGHEGGSGTLHANAAAQVPARLEALGTAAGLDRAALHSQLAAALSVVLHLVRDQSGRRRIAEVHVLERDASGLVVTVPALRWGAEAFACERGWERLRELLRGGSDGSDGSEAL
;
A
#
# COMPACT_ATOMS: atom_id res chain seq x y z
N MET A 1 -35.83 -16.05 13.50
CA MET A 1 -35.19 -17.32 13.96
C MET A 1 -33.79 -17.05 14.47
N LEU A 2 -32.94 -16.45 13.65
CA LEU A 2 -31.59 -16.07 14.06
C LEU A 2 -31.59 -14.96 15.11
N ASP A 3 -32.64 -14.13 15.21
CA ASP A 3 -32.71 -13.01 16.16
C ASP A 3 -32.61 -13.43 17.63
N GLY A 4 -33.30 -14.51 18.02
CA GLY A 4 -33.21 -15.03 19.39
C GLY A 4 -31.83 -15.61 19.71
N VAL A 5 -31.19 -16.28 18.73
CA VAL A 5 -29.81 -16.78 18.87
C VAL A 5 -28.82 -15.62 18.92
N ARG A 6 -29.06 -14.56 18.14
CA ARG A 6 -28.27 -13.33 18.07
C ARG A 6 -28.27 -12.62 19.42
N GLN A 7 -29.44 -12.44 20.01
CA GLN A 7 -29.58 -11.81 21.33
C GLN A 7 -28.84 -12.61 22.42
N TRP A 8 -29.00 -13.94 22.43
CA TRP A 8 -28.30 -14.81 23.37
C TRP A 8 -26.77 -14.74 23.24
N LEU A 9 -26.24 -14.70 22.01
CA LEU A 9 -24.81 -14.57 21.76
C LEU A 9 -24.26 -13.19 22.13
N ALA A 10 -25.03 -12.13 21.89
CA ALA A 10 -24.67 -10.77 22.26
C ALA A 10 -24.60 -10.60 23.78
N GLU A 11 -25.56 -11.16 24.53
CA GLU A 11 -25.59 -11.13 26.01
C GLU A 11 -24.45 -11.95 26.63
N SER A 12 -24.02 -13.03 25.98
CA SER A 12 -22.94 -13.90 26.47
C SER A 12 -21.53 -13.46 26.04
N GLY A 13 -21.40 -12.46 25.16
CA GLY A 13 -20.11 -11.99 24.63
C GLY A 13 -19.32 -13.06 23.87
N ALA A 14 -20.02 -14.10 23.39
CA ALA A 14 -19.43 -15.34 22.93
C ALA A 14 -19.38 -15.41 21.40
N GLU A 15 -18.23 -15.85 20.83
CA GLU A 15 -18.15 -16.08 19.38
C GLU A 15 -19.19 -17.12 18.88
N PRO A 16 -19.83 -16.88 17.72
CA PRO A 16 -20.85 -17.75 17.12
C PRO A 16 -20.24 -19.00 16.47
N THR A 17 -19.72 -19.92 17.30
CA THR A 17 -19.26 -21.23 16.84
C THR A 17 -20.44 -22.17 16.56
N PRO A 18 -20.30 -23.19 15.69
CA PRO A 18 -21.36 -24.17 15.43
C PRO A 18 -21.90 -24.82 16.71
N ALA A 19 -21.02 -25.11 17.67
CA ALA A 19 -21.39 -25.68 18.96
C ALA A 19 -22.28 -24.74 19.80
N ARG A 20 -21.96 -23.43 19.83
CA ARG A 20 -22.74 -22.43 20.57
C ARG A 20 -24.05 -22.10 19.89
N VAL A 21 -24.08 -22.06 18.57
CA VAL A 21 -25.32 -21.87 17.81
C VAL A 21 -26.24 -23.06 17.99
N ALA A 22 -25.72 -24.30 17.98
CA ALA A 22 -26.49 -25.48 18.34
C ALA A 22 -27.02 -25.41 19.78
N GLN A 23 -26.21 -24.95 20.73
CA GLN A 23 -26.60 -24.79 22.13
C GLN A 23 -27.75 -23.78 22.29
N ALA A 24 -27.64 -22.60 21.66
CA ALA A 24 -28.67 -21.56 21.71
C ALA A 24 -29.98 -22.00 21.03
N LEU A 25 -29.88 -22.69 19.89
CA LEU A 25 -31.05 -23.26 19.21
C LEU A 25 -31.75 -24.34 20.05
N ARG A 26 -30.97 -25.22 20.70
CA ARG A 26 -31.50 -26.23 21.62
C ARG A 26 -32.17 -25.60 22.85
N ALA A 27 -31.58 -24.55 23.42
CA ALA A 27 -32.16 -23.81 24.53
C ALA A 27 -33.52 -23.15 24.17
N GLN A 28 -33.75 -22.87 22.89
CA GLN A 28 -35.01 -22.37 22.36
C GLN A 28 -35.95 -23.49 21.87
N GLY A 29 -35.68 -24.75 22.21
CA GLY A 29 -36.51 -25.90 21.86
C GLY A 29 -36.46 -26.30 20.37
N ARG A 30 -35.42 -25.88 19.63
CA ARG A 30 -35.28 -26.17 18.20
C ARG A 30 -34.21 -27.20 17.94
N VAL A 31 -34.54 -28.20 17.12
CA VAL A 31 -33.63 -29.24 16.63
C VAL A 31 -33.49 -29.05 15.11
N LEU A 32 -32.27 -28.85 14.64
CA LEU A 32 -31.91 -28.67 13.24
C LEU A 32 -30.86 -29.68 12.83
N GLY A 33 -30.77 -29.96 11.53
CA GLY A 33 -29.69 -30.79 10.98
C GLY A 33 -28.33 -30.08 11.02
N ASP A 34 -27.24 -30.85 11.00
CA ASP A 34 -25.88 -30.31 11.08
C ASP A 34 -25.57 -29.28 9.99
N ALA A 35 -26.08 -29.48 8.76
CA ALA A 35 -25.92 -28.54 7.66
C ALA A 35 -26.61 -27.19 7.92
N GLU A 36 -27.79 -27.19 8.54
CA GLU A 36 -28.55 -25.99 8.89
C GLU A 36 -27.88 -25.25 10.05
N VAL A 37 -27.38 -25.97 11.05
CA VAL A 37 -26.59 -25.40 12.15
C VAL A 37 -25.30 -24.76 11.63
N LEU A 38 -24.58 -25.44 10.73
CA LEU A 38 -23.38 -24.89 10.09
C LEU A 38 -23.68 -23.67 9.21
N GLY A 39 -24.83 -23.64 8.54
CA GLY A 39 -25.31 -22.48 7.79
C GLY A 39 -25.62 -21.29 8.71
N ALA A 40 -26.43 -21.52 9.75
CA ALA A 40 -26.79 -20.53 10.74
C ALA A 40 -25.58 -19.97 11.48
N ALA A 41 -24.60 -20.82 11.84
CA ALA A 41 -23.38 -20.37 12.50
C ALA A 41 -22.50 -19.53 11.58
N ARG A 42 -22.37 -19.89 10.29
CA ARG A 42 -21.68 -19.05 9.31
C ARG A 42 -22.36 -17.69 9.15
N GLN A 43 -23.69 -17.68 9.04
CA GLN A 43 -24.46 -16.44 8.90
C GLN A 43 -24.35 -15.56 10.15
N LEU A 44 -24.50 -16.13 11.35
CA LEU A 44 -24.35 -15.37 12.60
C LEU A 44 -22.93 -14.85 12.80
N ARG A 45 -21.91 -15.64 12.43
CA ARG A 45 -20.52 -15.18 12.45
C ARG A 45 -20.28 -14.04 11.49
N SER A 46 -20.80 -14.15 10.28
CA SER A 46 -20.78 -13.07 9.29
C SER A 46 -21.41 -11.78 9.81
N GLU A 47 -22.56 -11.88 10.48
CA GLU A 47 -23.32 -10.72 10.97
C GLU A 47 -22.76 -10.11 12.27
N LEU A 48 -22.32 -10.95 13.21
CA LEU A 48 -21.91 -10.55 14.55
C LEU A 48 -20.44 -10.16 14.64
N VAL A 49 -19.58 -10.82 13.85
CA VAL A 49 -18.13 -10.66 13.92
C VAL A 49 -17.53 -10.25 12.58
N GLY A 50 -18.13 -10.70 11.47
CA GLY A 50 -17.69 -10.43 10.12
C GLY A 50 -18.21 -9.11 9.54
N SER A 51 -17.99 -8.95 8.24
CA SER A 51 -18.39 -7.79 7.43
C SER A 51 -19.83 -7.89 6.91
N GLY A 52 -20.60 -8.89 7.36
CA GLY A 52 -22.01 -9.10 7.04
C GLY A 52 -22.25 -9.17 5.53
N PRO A 53 -23.18 -8.37 4.97
CA PRO A 53 -23.50 -8.38 3.54
C PRO A 53 -22.30 -8.15 2.61
N LEU A 54 -21.20 -7.58 3.11
CA LEU A 54 -20.00 -7.30 2.31
C LEU A 54 -19.03 -8.50 2.23
N GLU A 55 -19.23 -9.54 3.04
CA GLU A 55 -18.30 -10.68 3.11
C GLU A 55 -18.07 -11.39 1.76
N PRO A 56 -19.11 -11.65 0.93
CA PRO A 56 -18.90 -12.21 -0.40
C PRO A 56 -18.07 -11.32 -1.32
N LEU A 57 -18.18 -9.99 -1.18
CA LEU A 57 -17.41 -9.03 -1.97
C LEU A 57 -15.94 -8.99 -1.52
N LEU A 58 -15.70 -9.02 -0.20
CA LEU A 58 -14.34 -9.03 0.34
C LEU A 58 -13.63 -10.37 0.12
N ALA A 59 -14.38 -11.46 -0.05
CA ALA A 59 -13.82 -12.79 -0.36
C ALA A 59 -13.47 -12.96 -1.85
N ASP A 60 -13.98 -12.11 -2.73
CA ASP A 60 -13.66 -12.14 -4.16
C ASP A 60 -12.21 -11.68 -4.39
N PRO A 61 -11.31 -12.54 -4.88
CA PRO A 61 -9.89 -12.20 -5.06
C PRO A 61 -9.65 -11.12 -6.12
N ALA A 62 -10.64 -10.81 -6.97
CA ALA A 62 -10.56 -9.72 -7.93
C ALA A 62 -10.83 -8.36 -7.29
N VAL A 63 -11.56 -8.30 -6.17
CA VAL A 63 -11.96 -7.05 -5.52
C VAL A 63 -10.77 -6.41 -4.80
N THR A 64 -10.52 -5.14 -5.08
CA THR A 64 -9.51 -4.32 -4.39
C THR A 64 -10.13 -3.37 -3.39
N ASP A 65 -11.34 -2.89 -3.67
CA ASP A 65 -12.02 -1.87 -2.87
C ASP A 65 -13.53 -2.18 -2.80
N VAL A 66 -14.12 -1.98 -1.62
CA VAL A 66 -15.58 -2.02 -1.38
C VAL A 66 -15.98 -0.72 -0.70
N LEU A 67 -16.86 0.05 -1.33
CA LEU A 67 -17.28 1.37 -0.86
C LEU A 67 -18.79 1.39 -0.60
N VAL A 68 -19.21 1.77 0.60
CA VAL A 68 -20.62 1.98 0.93
C VAL A 68 -20.87 3.48 1.04
N ALA A 69 -21.68 4.04 0.15
CA ALA A 69 -22.06 5.45 0.15
C ALA A 69 -23.45 5.68 0.76
N ALA A 70 -24.32 4.66 0.71
CA ALA A 70 -25.66 4.65 1.28
C ALA A 70 -26.13 3.18 1.41
N PRO A 71 -27.25 2.91 2.11
CA PRO A 71 -27.76 1.54 2.26
C PRO A 71 -27.99 0.82 0.93
N ASP A 72 -28.41 1.55 -0.10
CA ASP A 72 -28.70 1.07 -1.44
C ASP A 72 -27.56 1.29 -2.44
N ARG A 73 -26.41 1.83 -1.99
CA ARG A 73 -25.28 2.18 -2.86
C ARG A 73 -23.97 1.60 -2.35
N VAL A 74 -23.74 0.34 -2.72
CA VAL A 74 -22.49 -0.39 -2.48
C VAL A 74 -21.74 -0.56 -3.79
N TRP A 75 -20.53 -0.02 -3.85
CA TRP A 75 -19.64 -0.04 -5.00
C TRP A 75 -18.45 -0.95 -4.76
N VAL A 76 -17.86 -1.45 -5.83
CA VAL A 76 -16.63 -2.25 -5.80
C VAL A 76 -15.70 -1.84 -6.92
N ASP A 77 -14.39 -1.97 -6.71
CA ASP A 77 -13.38 -1.90 -7.77
C ASP A 77 -12.69 -3.25 -7.90
N ARG A 78 -12.59 -3.77 -9.14
CA ARG A 78 -11.86 -5.00 -9.49
C ARG A 78 -10.60 -4.74 -10.32
N GLY A 79 -10.15 -3.50 -10.36
CA GLY A 79 -9.08 -2.99 -11.22
C GLY A 79 -9.56 -2.24 -12.46
N GLY A 80 -10.85 -2.40 -12.83
CA GLY A 80 -11.49 -1.71 -13.96
C GLY A 80 -12.10 -0.34 -13.62
N GLY A 81 -12.15 0.04 -12.34
CA GLY A 81 -12.91 1.19 -11.86
C GLY A 81 -14.13 0.79 -11.04
N LEU A 82 -14.90 1.78 -10.59
CA LEU A 82 -16.01 1.58 -9.66
C LEU A 82 -17.27 1.06 -10.36
N GLU A 83 -17.81 -0.03 -9.83
CA GLU A 83 -19.02 -0.71 -10.31
C GLU A 83 -20.05 -0.81 -9.17
N LEU A 84 -21.30 -0.48 -9.46
CA LEU A 84 -22.40 -0.63 -8.49
C LEU A 84 -22.78 -2.11 -8.35
N THR A 85 -22.94 -2.58 -7.12
CA THR A 85 -23.32 -3.96 -6.82
C THR A 85 -24.79 -4.09 -6.48
N PRO A 86 -25.38 -5.30 -6.56
CA PRO A 86 -26.73 -5.57 -6.05
C PRO A 86 -26.79 -5.69 -4.52
N VAL A 87 -25.65 -5.60 -3.81
CA VAL A 87 -25.61 -5.69 -2.35
C VAL A 87 -26.21 -4.43 -1.75
N SER A 88 -27.13 -4.60 -0.80
CA SER A 88 -27.76 -3.49 -0.08
C SER A 88 -27.92 -3.80 1.41
N PHE A 89 -28.12 -2.74 2.18
CA PHE A 89 -28.44 -2.76 3.60
C PHE A 89 -29.92 -2.37 3.79
N PRO A 90 -30.57 -2.86 4.86
CA PRO A 90 -31.98 -2.56 5.10
C PRO A 90 -32.21 -1.06 5.37
N ASP A 91 -31.28 -0.39 6.05
CA ASP A 91 -31.37 1.03 6.39
C ASP A 91 -29.99 1.62 6.74
N ALA A 92 -29.96 2.93 6.99
CA ALA A 92 -28.74 3.65 7.39
C ALA A 92 -28.22 3.23 8.78
N ALA A 93 -29.10 2.75 9.66
CA ALA A 93 -28.71 2.28 10.99
C ALA A 93 -27.90 0.98 10.91
N ALA A 94 -28.21 0.11 9.94
CA ALA A 94 -27.46 -1.11 9.67
C ALA A 94 -26.04 -0.81 9.17
N VAL A 95 -25.88 0.18 8.28
CA VAL A 95 -24.56 0.63 7.80
C VAL A 95 -23.74 1.19 8.97
N ARG A 96 -24.34 2.06 9.79
CA ARG A 96 -23.72 2.60 11.00
C ARG A 96 -23.28 1.48 11.95
N SER A 97 -24.17 0.54 12.22
CA SER A 97 -23.88 -0.58 13.13
C SER A 97 -22.74 -1.45 12.61
N LEU A 98 -22.67 -1.70 11.29
CA LEU A 98 -21.55 -2.42 10.68
C LEU A 98 -20.25 -1.65 10.87
N ALA A 99 -20.23 -0.34 10.58
CA ALA A 99 -19.05 0.50 10.75
C ALA A 99 -18.51 0.46 12.18
N GLN A 100 -19.40 0.57 13.17
CA GLN A 100 -19.04 0.54 14.59
C GLN A 100 -18.50 -0.82 15.02
N ARG A 101 -19.11 -1.92 14.55
CA ARG A 101 -18.60 -3.28 14.82
C ARG A 101 -17.20 -3.48 14.23
N LEU A 102 -17.00 -3.11 12.95
CA LEU A 102 -15.70 -3.23 12.29
C LEU A 102 -14.63 -2.38 13.00
N ALA A 103 -14.98 -1.17 13.44
CA ALA A 103 -14.09 -0.32 14.23
C ALA A 103 -13.73 -0.99 15.58
N ALA A 104 -14.71 -1.55 16.29
CA ALA A 104 -14.49 -2.24 17.55
C ALA A 104 -13.60 -3.48 17.40
N VAL A 105 -13.80 -4.28 16.35
CA VAL A 105 -12.94 -5.42 16.00
C VAL A 105 -11.49 -4.96 15.75
N ALA A 106 -11.31 -3.78 15.16
CA ALA A 106 -9.98 -3.17 14.98
C ALA A 106 -9.43 -2.44 16.23
N GLY A 107 -10.09 -2.56 17.38
CA GLY A 107 -9.68 -1.88 18.62
C GLY A 107 -9.78 -0.35 18.53
N ARG A 108 -10.71 0.16 17.71
CA ARG A 108 -10.96 1.59 17.52
C ARG A 108 -12.38 1.95 17.95
N ARG A 109 -12.57 3.24 18.25
CA ARG A 109 -13.85 3.81 18.67
C ARG A 109 -14.43 4.63 17.51
N LEU A 110 -15.72 4.41 17.21
CA LEU A 110 -16.48 5.14 16.20
C LEU A 110 -17.87 5.46 16.79
N ASP A 111 -18.13 6.74 17.07
CA ASP A 111 -19.38 7.22 17.66
C ASP A 111 -19.58 8.71 17.38
N ASP A 112 -20.62 9.32 17.96
CA ASP A 112 -20.93 10.73 17.69
C ASP A 112 -19.85 11.70 18.22
N ALA A 113 -19.02 11.28 19.17
CA ALA A 113 -17.88 12.08 19.66
C ALA A 113 -16.63 11.90 18.79
N ARG A 114 -16.47 10.74 18.15
CA ARG A 114 -15.42 10.44 17.16
C ARG A 114 -16.08 9.94 15.86
N PRO A 115 -16.57 10.86 15.01
CA PRO A 115 -17.42 10.50 13.88
C PRO A 115 -16.65 9.99 12.65
N TRP A 116 -15.35 9.69 12.78
CA TRP A 116 -14.60 8.95 11.76
C TRP A 116 -13.58 8.02 12.39
N VAL A 117 -13.12 7.04 11.62
CA VAL A 117 -12.09 6.09 12.04
C VAL A 117 -11.26 5.61 10.85
N ASP A 118 -9.96 5.46 11.10
CA ASP A 118 -9.03 4.71 10.26
C ASP A 118 -8.54 3.50 11.05
N ALA A 119 -8.70 2.31 10.49
CA ALA A 119 -8.44 1.06 11.18
C ALA A 119 -7.94 -0.03 10.22
N ARG A 120 -7.39 -1.09 10.81
CA ARG A 120 -7.02 -2.31 10.10
C ARG A 120 -7.74 -3.49 10.72
N LEU A 121 -8.46 -4.23 9.90
CA LEU A 121 -9.15 -5.45 10.30
C LEU A 121 -8.13 -6.61 10.47
N PRO A 122 -8.49 -7.69 11.20
CA PRO A 122 -7.58 -8.81 11.45
C PRO A 122 -7.06 -9.52 10.19
N ASP A 123 -7.83 -9.49 9.11
CA ASP A 123 -7.44 -10.00 7.78
C ASP A 123 -6.47 -9.07 7.02
N GLY A 124 -6.17 -7.90 7.59
CA GLY A 124 -5.32 -6.87 7.00
C GLY A 124 -6.08 -5.82 6.19
N THR A 125 -7.37 -6.00 5.92
CA THR A 125 -8.22 -5.04 5.20
C THR A 125 -8.22 -3.70 5.90
N ARG A 126 -8.01 -2.62 5.15
CA ARG A 126 -8.08 -1.26 5.69
C ARG A 126 -9.52 -0.78 5.72
N LEU A 127 -9.91 -0.23 6.85
CA LEU A 127 -11.22 0.38 7.08
C LEU A 127 -11.05 1.89 7.24
N HIS A 128 -11.80 2.63 6.45
CA HIS A 128 -12.15 4.02 6.75
C HIS A 128 -13.66 4.12 6.89
N ALA A 129 -14.16 4.80 7.91
CA ALA A 129 -15.59 5.05 8.06
C ALA A 129 -15.86 6.47 8.59
N VAL A 130 -16.98 7.05 8.15
CA VAL A 130 -17.42 8.39 8.56
C VAL A 130 -18.92 8.35 8.89
N LEU A 131 -19.30 8.83 10.07
CA LEU A 131 -20.68 8.92 10.54
C LEU A 131 -21.33 10.27 10.19
N PRO A 132 -22.66 10.32 10.08
CA PRO A 132 -23.40 11.59 10.13
C PRO A 132 -23.13 12.35 11.45
N PRO A 133 -23.19 13.69 11.46
CA PRO A 133 -23.54 14.56 10.33
C PRO A 133 -22.37 14.87 9.38
N VAL A 134 -21.15 14.37 9.65
CA VAL A 134 -19.98 14.62 8.79
C VAL A 134 -20.18 13.99 7.41
N ALA A 135 -20.64 12.75 7.38
CA ALA A 135 -21.17 12.13 6.16
C ALA A 135 -22.66 12.48 6.03
N VAL A 136 -23.00 13.34 5.08
CA VAL A 136 -24.38 13.79 4.86
C VAL A 136 -25.23 12.62 4.36
N GLY A 137 -26.35 12.36 5.05
CA GLY A 137 -27.36 11.38 4.65
C GLY A 137 -27.17 9.97 5.24
N SER A 138 -25.96 9.40 5.19
CA SER A 138 -25.68 8.05 5.71
C SER A 138 -24.24 7.92 6.18
N THR A 139 -23.97 6.90 7.00
CA THR A 139 -22.59 6.45 7.26
C THR A 139 -21.95 6.01 5.96
N CYS A 140 -20.70 6.45 5.72
CA CYS A 140 -19.88 6.04 4.59
C CYS A 140 -18.81 5.05 5.07
N LEU A 141 -18.54 4.00 4.28
CA LEU A 141 -17.50 3.01 4.53
C LEU A 141 -16.60 2.87 3.30
N SER A 142 -15.30 2.74 3.53
CA SER A 142 -14.32 2.38 2.51
C SER A 142 -13.46 1.24 3.05
N LEU A 143 -13.55 0.09 2.40
CA LEU A 143 -12.77 -1.10 2.70
C LEU A 143 -11.80 -1.35 1.56
N ARG A 144 -10.50 -1.36 1.86
CA ARG A 144 -9.46 -1.68 0.88
C ARG A 144 -8.79 -2.99 1.24
N VAL A 145 -9.05 -4.00 0.40
CA VAL A 145 -8.59 -5.37 0.61
C VAL A 145 -7.09 -5.43 0.37
N VAL A 146 -6.37 -6.04 1.30
CA VAL A 146 -4.93 -6.26 1.15
C VAL A 146 -4.72 -7.56 0.40
N ARG A 147 -4.01 -7.49 -0.73
CA ARG A 147 -3.66 -8.69 -1.48
C ARG A 147 -2.72 -9.59 -0.66
N PRO A 148 -2.91 -10.91 -0.68
CA PRO A 148 -2.15 -11.84 0.15
C PRO A 148 -0.68 -11.99 -0.29
N ARG A 149 -0.35 -11.73 -1.55
CA ARG A 149 1.03 -11.73 -2.06
C ARG A 149 1.30 -10.56 -3.00
N ALA A 150 2.56 -10.17 -3.09
CA ALA A 150 3.04 -9.26 -4.13
C ALA A 150 3.01 -9.95 -5.50
N PHE A 151 2.93 -9.12 -6.55
CA PHE A 151 3.24 -9.57 -7.91
C PHE A 151 4.74 -9.80 -8.02
N THR A 152 5.11 -10.81 -8.80
CA THR A 152 6.48 -10.96 -9.31
C THR A 152 6.73 -9.97 -10.44
N LEU A 153 8.00 -9.67 -10.73
CA LEU A 153 8.32 -8.84 -11.90
C LEU A 153 7.78 -9.46 -13.20
N ASP A 154 7.84 -10.78 -13.34
CA ASP A 154 7.39 -11.48 -14.55
C ASP A 154 5.86 -11.37 -14.72
N GLU A 155 5.09 -11.40 -13.62
CA GLU A 155 3.66 -11.11 -13.67
C GLU A 155 3.36 -9.66 -14.08
N LEU A 156 4.18 -8.69 -13.66
CA LEU A 156 4.05 -7.30 -14.09
C LEU A 156 4.42 -7.11 -15.57
N VAL A 157 5.36 -7.90 -16.09
CA VAL A 157 5.66 -7.96 -17.53
C VAL A 157 4.48 -8.54 -18.30
N MET A 158 3.88 -9.64 -17.84
CA MET A 158 2.68 -10.23 -18.46
C MET A 158 1.47 -9.28 -18.42
N ALA A 159 1.31 -8.53 -17.34
CA ALA A 159 0.29 -7.46 -17.25
C ALA A 159 0.63 -6.23 -18.12
N GLY A 160 1.85 -6.17 -18.68
CA GLY A 160 2.46 -5.05 -19.40
C GLY A 160 2.48 -3.76 -18.62
N THR A 161 2.78 -3.87 -17.33
CA THR A 161 3.27 -2.75 -16.53
C THR A 161 4.72 -2.41 -16.87
N VAL A 162 5.48 -3.40 -17.33
CA VAL A 162 6.87 -3.29 -17.79
C VAL A 162 6.91 -3.65 -19.28
N PRO A 163 7.60 -2.88 -20.13
CA PRO A 163 7.64 -3.18 -21.56
C PRO A 163 8.55 -4.39 -21.80
N PRO A 164 8.43 -5.09 -22.94
CA PRO A 164 9.37 -6.14 -23.32
C PRO A 164 10.83 -5.69 -23.18
N GLY A 165 11.66 -6.50 -22.53
CA GLY A 165 13.07 -6.21 -22.25
C GLY A 165 13.33 -5.22 -21.10
N GLY A 166 12.30 -4.51 -20.63
CA GLY A 166 12.40 -3.59 -19.48
C GLY A 166 12.69 -4.30 -18.16
N ASP A 167 12.35 -5.58 -18.06
CA ASP A 167 12.66 -6.44 -16.92
C ASP A 167 14.18 -6.59 -16.69
N ARG A 168 14.98 -6.63 -17.76
CA ARG A 168 16.45 -6.70 -17.66
C ARG A 168 17.03 -5.46 -17.01
N VAL A 169 16.53 -4.29 -17.39
CA VAL A 169 16.93 -3.01 -16.81
C VAL A 169 16.57 -2.96 -15.32
N LEU A 170 15.36 -3.40 -14.96
CA LEU A 170 14.90 -3.43 -13.57
C LEU A 170 15.70 -4.43 -12.72
N ARG A 171 16.01 -5.62 -13.25
CA ARG A 171 16.87 -6.60 -12.59
C ARG A 171 18.28 -6.07 -12.37
N ALA A 172 18.87 -5.44 -13.40
CA ALA A 172 20.18 -4.79 -13.29
C ALA A 172 20.17 -3.67 -12.24
N LEU A 173 19.11 -2.84 -12.20
CA LEU A 173 18.97 -1.77 -11.22
C LEU A 173 19.02 -2.29 -9.77
N ILE A 174 18.36 -3.42 -9.49
CA ILE A 174 18.36 -4.05 -8.16
C ILE A 174 19.70 -4.71 -7.84
N ALA A 175 20.29 -5.41 -8.81
CA ALA A 175 21.58 -6.07 -8.68
C ALA A 175 22.71 -5.07 -8.40
N SER A 176 22.71 -3.93 -9.07
CA SER A 176 23.70 -2.87 -8.92
C SER A 176 23.48 -1.98 -7.69
N ARG A 177 22.53 -2.35 -6.82
CA ARG A 177 22.21 -1.64 -5.56
C ARG A 177 22.00 -0.13 -5.74
N LEU A 178 21.45 0.27 -6.88
CA LEU A 178 21.16 1.67 -7.14
C LEU A 178 20.03 2.15 -6.24
N SER A 179 20.17 3.35 -5.68
CA SER A 179 19.07 4.02 -5.00
C SER A 179 18.05 4.53 -6.01
N TYR A 180 16.77 4.27 -5.75
CA TYR A 180 15.71 4.65 -6.69
C TYR A 180 14.42 5.08 -6.00
N VAL A 181 13.67 5.96 -6.67
CA VAL A 181 12.32 6.33 -6.24
C VAL A 181 11.33 5.98 -7.32
N ILE A 182 10.18 5.44 -6.92
CA ILE A 182 9.07 5.18 -7.81
C ILE A 182 8.07 6.32 -7.69
N SER A 183 7.86 7.05 -8.78
CA SER A 183 6.96 8.20 -8.84
C SER A 183 5.72 7.94 -9.68
N GLY A 184 4.68 8.76 -9.50
CA GLY A 184 3.43 8.67 -10.25
C GLY A 184 2.21 9.10 -9.44
N GLY A 185 1.08 9.22 -10.13
CA GLY A 185 -0.20 9.60 -9.53
C GLY A 185 -0.78 8.57 -8.56
N THR A 186 -1.92 8.90 -7.97
CA THR A 186 -2.67 7.97 -7.10
C THR A 186 -3.18 6.80 -7.93
N GLY A 187 -3.04 5.57 -7.42
CA GLY A 187 -3.52 4.37 -8.12
C GLY A 187 -2.71 3.96 -9.36
N SER A 188 -1.55 4.57 -9.63
CA SER A 188 -0.67 4.20 -10.76
C SER A 188 0.09 2.88 -10.56
N GLY A 189 0.07 2.31 -9.34
CA GLY A 189 0.72 1.03 -9.04
C GLY A 189 2.14 1.14 -8.44
N LYS A 190 2.55 2.32 -7.94
CA LYS A 190 3.88 2.54 -7.34
C LYS A 190 4.27 1.47 -6.30
N THR A 191 3.42 1.28 -5.29
CA THR A 191 3.63 0.32 -4.20
C THR A 191 3.67 -1.12 -4.71
N THR A 192 2.89 -1.43 -5.76
CA THR A 192 2.89 -2.74 -6.41
C THR A 192 4.23 -3.01 -7.11
N LEU A 193 4.73 -2.07 -7.91
CA LEU A 193 6.02 -2.22 -8.55
C LEU A 193 7.15 -2.28 -7.52
N LEU A 194 7.12 -1.42 -6.50
CA LEU A 194 8.12 -1.43 -5.42
C LEU A 194 8.17 -2.81 -4.74
N SER A 195 7.01 -3.35 -4.36
CA SER A 195 6.94 -4.67 -3.72
C SER A 195 7.48 -5.80 -4.60
N ALA A 196 7.27 -5.72 -5.92
CA ALA A 196 7.78 -6.70 -6.88
C ALA A 196 9.31 -6.61 -7.02
N LEU A 197 9.85 -5.40 -7.14
CA LEU A 197 11.28 -5.16 -7.25
C LEU A 197 12.04 -5.59 -5.99
N LEU A 198 11.46 -5.37 -4.81
CA LEU A 198 12.04 -5.83 -3.55
C LEU A 198 12.09 -7.35 -3.40
N GLY A 199 11.25 -8.09 -4.14
CA GLY A 199 11.36 -9.56 -4.22
C GLY A 199 12.55 -10.04 -5.06
N LEU A 200 13.23 -9.14 -5.80
CA LEU A 200 14.44 -9.45 -6.58
C LEU A 200 15.73 -9.23 -5.78
N VAL A 201 15.63 -8.65 -4.58
CA VAL A 201 16.77 -8.42 -3.68
C VAL A 201 17.36 -9.77 -3.27
N GLY A 202 18.69 -9.83 -3.12
CA GLY A 202 19.38 -11.09 -2.81
C GLY A 202 18.96 -11.63 -1.42
N PRO A 203 18.76 -12.95 -1.26
CA PRO A 203 18.17 -13.54 -0.04
C PRO A 203 19.01 -13.34 1.24
N SER A 204 20.28 -12.93 1.10
CA SER A 204 21.18 -12.60 2.21
C SER A 204 21.04 -11.16 2.70
N GLU A 205 20.32 -10.30 1.99
CA GLU A 205 20.15 -8.88 2.32
C GLU A 205 18.93 -8.68 3.23
N ARG A 206 19.05 -7.83 4.25
CA ARG A 206 17.96 -7.48 5.15
C ARG A 206 17.22 -6.24 4.65
N ILE A 207 15.92 -6.39 4.40
CA ILE A 207 15.03 -5.29 3.99
C ILE A 207 14.29 -4.76 5.22
N VAL A 208 14.38 -3.46 5.47
CA VAL A 208 13.57 -2.78 6.49
C VAL A 208 12.61 -1.80 5.82
N LEU A 209 11.32 -2.09 5.94
CA LEU A 209 10.21 -1.31 5.38
C LEU A 209 9.68 -0.37 6.46
N ALA A 210 9.59 0.92 6.15
CA ALA A 210 8.92 1.92 6.98
C ALA A 210 7.70 2.45 6.22
N GLU A 211 6.50 2.25 6.77
CA GLU A 211 5.24 2.63 6.12
C GLU A 211 4.29 3.27 7.14
N ASP A 212 3.54 4.30 6.75
CA ASP A 212 2.47 4.84 7.62
C ASP A 212 1.39 3.81 7.90
N SER A 213 1.03 3.05 6.86
CA SER A 213 0.28 1.82 7.01
C SER A 213 0.88 0.76 6.11
N ALA A 214 1.04 -0.45 6.63
CA ALA A 214 1.92 -1.41 6.01
C ALA A 214 1.26 -2.14 4.83
N GLU A 215 1.61 -1.77 3.61
CA GLU A 215 1.08 -2.27 2.34
C GLU A 215 2.03 -3.24 1.65
N LEU A 216 3.34 -2.99 1.74
CA LEU A 216 4.37 -3.77 1.07
C LEU A 216 4.45 -5.20 1.63
N ARG A 217 4.56 -6.18 0.74
CA ARG A 217 4.67 -7.63 1.02
C ARG A 217 5.60 -8.30 0.01
N PRO A 218 6.87 -7.86 -0.12
CA PRO A 218 7.79 -8.49 -1.05
C PRO A 218 8.00 -9.96 -0.69
N ASP A 219 8.13 -10.79 -1.71
CA ASP A 219 8.50 -12.21 -1.54
C ASP A 219 10.00 -12.30 -1.29
N HIS A 220 10.40 -12.16 -0.03
CA HIS A 220 11.79 -12.14 0.40
C HIS A 220 11.93 -12.72 1.82
N PRO A 221 12.94 -13.57 2.09
CA PRO A 221 13.04 -14.30 3.36
C PRO A 221 13.33 -13.41 4.57
N HIS A 222 14.00 -12.26 4.38
CA HIS A 222 14.42 -11.39 5.47
C HIS A 222 13.85 -9.97 5.38
N VAL A 223 12.56 -9.82 5.69
CA VAL A 223 11.84 -8.54 5.64
C VAL A 223 11.37 -8.15 7.03
N VAL A 224 11.72 -6.94 7.46
CA VAL A 224 11.22 -6.33 8.68
C VAL A 224 10.28 -5.18 8.32
N ARG A 225 9.09 -5.19 8.92
CA ARG A 225 8.01 -4.25 8.60
C ARG A 225 7.73 -3.37 9.81
N LEU A 226 7.99 -2.08 9.65
CA LEU A 226 7.67 -1.03 10.60
C LEU A 226 6.43 -0.29 10.10
N GLU A 227 5.44 -0.14 10.98
CA GLU A 227 4.18 0.53 10.68
C GLU A 227 4.00 1.73 11.62
N GLY A 228 3.51 2.83 11.06
CA GLY A 228 3.15 4.01 11.83
C GLY A 228 2.03 3.69 12.80
N ARG A 229 1.95 4.47 13.87
CA ARG A 229 0.90 4.29 14.88
C ARG A 229 0.29 5.64 15.22
N PRO A 230 -1.03 5.83 15.03
CA PRO A 230 -1.68 7.05 15.50
C PRO A 230 -1.60 7.12 17.03
N ALA A 231 -1.71 8.34 17.56
CA ALA A 231 -1.83 8.55 18.99
C ALA A 231 -3.01 7.77 19.59
N ASN A 232 -2.89 7.38 20.86
CA ASN A 232 -4.00 6.84 21.63
C ASN A 232 -5.10 7.90 21.85
N GLN A 233 -6.15 7.54 22.58
CA GLN A 233 -7.27 8.46 22.82
C GLN A 233 -6.86 9.74 23.59
N GLU A 234 -5.77 9.68 24.34
CA GLU A 234 -5.21 10.77 25.15
C GLU A 234 -4.16 11.59 24.38
N GLY A 235 -3.94 11.31 23.09
CA GLY A 235 -2.94 12.00 22.27
C GLY A 235 -1.49 11.50 22.46
N VAL A 236 -1.30 10.40 23.18
CA VAL A 236 0.02 9.85 23.52
C VAL A 236 0.39 8.69 22.60
N GLY A 237 1.69 8.56 22.30
CA GLY A 237 2.23 7.38 21.62
C GLY A 237 2.07 7.39 20.10
N LEU A 238 1.89 8.57 19.50
CA LEU A 238 2.07 8.76 18.06
C LEU A 238 3.47 8.27 17.65
N VAL A 239 3.53 7.50 16.57
CA VAL A 239 4.77 7.08 15.92
C VAL A 239 4.64 7.43 14.45
N GLU A 240 5.40 8.43 14.02
CA GLU A 240 5.35 8.94 12.66
C GLU A 240 6.36 8.23 11.76
N LEU A 241 6.17 8.34 10.44
CA LEU A 241 7.07 7.72 9.46
C LEU A 241 8.53 8.16 9.64
N GLN A 242 8.78 9.41 10.02
CA GLN A 242 10.13 9.90 10.32
C GLN A 242 10.77 9.14 11.49
N ASP A 243 10.01 8.80 12.52
CA ASP A 243 10.50 8.01 13.65
C ASP A 243 10.87 6.60 13.20
N LEU A 244 10.02 5.98 12.38
CA LEU A 244 10.27 4.65 11.82
C LEU A 244 11.56 4.62 11.02
N VAL A 245 11.80 5.62 10.16
CA VAL A 245 13.04 5.73 9.37
C VAL A 245 14.26 5.83 10.29
N ARG A 246 14.20 6.66 11.34
CA ARG A 246 15.29 6.77 12.32
C ARG A 246 15.53 5.46 13.08
N GLN A 247 14.49 4.71 13.41
CA GLN A 247 14.65 3.41 14.06
C GLN A 247 15.18 2.35 13.10
N ALA A 248 14.71 2.34 11.86
CA ALA A 248 15.16 1.41 10.82
C ALA A 248 16.67 1.45 10.63
N LEU A 249 17.28 2.64 10.67
CA LEU A 249 18.73 2.83 10.57
C LEU A 249 19.53 2.12 11.68
N ARG A 250 18.92 1.84 12.83
CA ARG A 250 19.55 1.10 13.94
C ARG A 250 19.38 -0.40 13.85
N MET A 251 18.65 -0.88 12.84
CA MET A 251 18.30 -2.29 12.67
C MET A 251 19.22 -3.01 11.67
N ARG A 252 20.35 -2.40 11.31
CA ARG A 252 21.32 -2.88 10.31
C ARG A 252 20.64 -3.27 8.98
N PRO A 253 19.89 -2.36 8.32
CA PRO A 253 19.29 -2.65 7.03
C PRO A 253 20.36 -2.71 5.94
N ASP A 254 20.29 -3.71 5.07
CA ASP A 254 20.99 -3.66 3.77
C ASP A 254 20.16 -2.85 2.77
N ARG A 255 18.81 -2.89 2.87
CA ARG A 255 17.88 -2.06 2.12
C ARG A 255 16.94 -1.32 3.06
N LEU A 256 17.00 0.02 3.07
CA LEU A 256 15.99 0.87 3.71
C LEU A 256 14.93 1.25 2.68
N VAL A 257 13.66 1.00 2.99
CA VAL A 257 12.55 1.34 2.09
C VAL A 257 11.53 2.21 2.82
N VAL A 258 11.14 3.33 2.19
CA VAL A 258 10.06 4.19 2.66
C VAL A 258 8.84 4.01 1.77
N GLY A 259 7.73 3.54 2.34
CA GLY A 259 6.51 3.21 1.60
C GLY A 259 6.04 4.34 0.69
N GLU A 260 5.84 5.53 1.24
CA GLU A 260 5.55 6.75 0.48
C GLU A 260 6.11 7.98 1.20
N VAL A 261 6.90 8.78 0.50
CA VAL A 261 7.47 10.02 1.03
C VAL A 261 6.45 11.15 0.79
N ARG A 262 5.93 11.70 1.88
CA ARG A 262 4.88 12.73 1.92
C ARG A 262 5.20 13.90 2.85
N GLY A 263 6.26 13.82 3.66
CA GLY A 263 6.56 14.81 4.68
C GLY A 263 8.02 14.79 5.16
N PRO A 264 8.28 15.06 6.46
CA PRO A 264 9.61 15.33 7.00
C PRO A 264 10.55 14.11 7.03
N GLU A 265 10.03 12.91 6.80
CA GLU A 265 10.83 11.70 6.59
C GLU A 265 11.76 11.80 5.37
N VAL A 266 11.48 12.71 4.41
CA VAL A 266 12.35 12.94 3.25
C VAL A 266 13.79 13.25 3.66
N VAL A 267 13.97 14.03 4.72
CA VAL A 267 15.30 14.41 5.26
C VAL A 267 16.02 13.18 5.77
N SER A 268 15.30 12.33 6.51
CA SER A 268 15.87 11.12 7.10
C SER A 268 16.17 10.08 6.02
N LEU A 269 15.35 9.98 4.98
CA LEU A 269 15.59 9.13 3.83
C LEU A 269 16.84 9.56 3.06
N LEU A 270 16.94 10.85 2.69
CA LEU A 270 18.11 11.36 1.95
C LEU A 270 19.40 11.20 2.77
N ALA A 271 19.35 11.44 4.09
CA ALA A 271 20.49 11.19 4.97
C ALA A 271 20.87 9.70 5.05
N ALA A 272 19.89 8.80 5.12
CA ALA A 272 20.13 7.36 5.15
C ALA A 272 20.81 6.87 3.86
N LEU A 273 20.32 7.32 2.71
CA LEU A 273 20.88 6.97 1.39
C LEU A 273 22.33 7.46 1.23
N ASN A 274 22.69 8.59 1.87
CA ASN A 274 24.06 9.12 1.86
C ASN A 274 25.02 8.44 2.86
N THR A 275 24.53 7.60 3.78
CA THR A 275 25.32 7.02 4.88
C THR A 275 25.60 5.53 4.73
N GLY A 276 25.65 5.04 3.49
CA GLY A 276 26.02 3.65 3.17
C GLY A 276 24.86 2.65 3.14
N HIS A 277 23.61 3.13 3.08
CA HIS A 277 22.43 2.29 2.81
C HIS A 277 22.14 2.24 1.31
N GLU A 278 23.05 1.59 0.58
CA GLU A 278 22.92 1.40 -0.85
C GLU A 278 21.62 0.69 -1.21
N GLY A 279 21.07 0.98 -2.38
CA GLY A 279 19.86 0.33 -2.84
C GLY A 279 18.58 0.72 -2.10
N GLY A 280 18.64 1.72 -1.23
CA GLY A 280 17.46 2.25 -0.56
C GLY A 280 16.47 2.85 -1.57
N SER A 281 15.18 2.75 -1.25
CA SER A 281 14.13 3.14 -2.18
C SER A 281 12.87 3.65 -1.50
N GLY A 282 11.95 4.18 -2.30
CA GLY A 282 10.63 4.53 -1.82
C GLY A 282 9.69 4.95 -2.92
N THR A 283 8.47 5.34 -2.56
CA THR A 283 7.53 5.93 -3.51
C THR A 283 7.31 7.42 -3.24
N LEU A 284 6.98 8.17 -4.28
CA LEU A 284 6.69 9.61 -4.21
C LEU A 284 5.54 9.96 -5.15
N HIS A 285 4.58 10.75 -4.67
CA HIS A 285 3.56 11.28 -5.57
C HIS A 285 4.14 12.41 -6.44
N ALA A 286 4.12 12.24 -7.75
CA ALA A 286 4.46 13.28 -8.72
C ALA A 286 3.68 13.03 -10.02
N ASN A 287 3.27 14.10 -10.70
CA ASN A 287 2.51 14.01 -11.95
C ASN A 287 3.40 13.79 -13.18
N ALA A 288 4.70 14.05 -13.05
CA ALA A 288 5.71 13.79 -14.06
C ALA A 288 7.06 13.48 -13.39
N ALA A 289 7.89 12.67 -14.04
CA ALA A 289 9.25 12.36 -13.57
C ALA A 289 10.08 13.64 -13.37
N ALA A 290 9.97 14.59 -14.31
CA ALA A 290 10.63 15.89 -14.26
C ALA A 290 10.29 16.75 -13.02
N GLN A 291 9.16 16.47 -12.35
CA GLN A 291 8.71 17.23 -11.18
C GLN A 291 9.21 16.61 -9.85
N VAL A 292 9.87 15.46 -9.88
CA VAL A 292 10.37 14.79 -8.66
C VAL A 292 11.32 15.68 -7.85
N PRO A 293 12.33 16.36 -8.44
CA PRO A 293 13.22 17.23 -7.66
C PRO A 293 12.46 18.38 -6.98
N ALA A 294 11.53 19.03 -7.69
CA ALA A 294 10.72 20.11 -7.13
C ALA A 294 9.80 19.61 -6.00
N ARG A 295 9.27 18.38 -6.11
CA ARG A 295 8.46 17.77 -5.04
C ARG A 295 9.29 17.48 -3.81
N LEU A 296 10.48 16.90 -3.97
CA LEU A 296 11.40 16.65 -2.86
C LEU A 296 11.83 17.99 -2.22
N GLU A 297 12.10 19.02 -3.02
CA GLU A 297 12.42 20.37 -2.55
C GLU A 297 11.32 20.95 -1.66
N ALA A 298 10.06 20.86 -2.08
CA ALA A 298 8.94 21.33 -1.28
C ALA A 298 8.83 20.58 0.06
N LEU A 299 9.00 19.26 0.05
CA LEU A 299 8.96 18.43 1.26
C LEU A 299 10.13 18.73 2.20
N GLY A 300 11.35 18.85 1.67
CA GLY A 300 12.52 19.16 2.47
C GLY A 300 12.48 20.58 3.04
N THR A 301 12.00 21.55 2.27
CA THR A 301 11.80 22.94 2.75
C THR A 301 10.80 22.97 3.90
N ALA A 302 9.68 22.27 3.78
CA ALA A 302 8.71 22.14 4.88
C ALA A 302 9.30 21.44 6.12
N ALA A 303 10.33 20.62 5.94
CA ALA A 303 11.07 19.93 6.99
C ALA A 303 12.31 20.70 7.51
N GLY A 304 12.53 21.94 7.03
CA GLY A 304 13.62 22.81 7.49
C GLY A 304 14.97 22.65 6.78
N LEU A 305 15.04 21.87 5.70
CA LEU A 305 16.21 21.89 4.80
C LEU A 305 16.09 23.07 3.84
N ASP A 306 17.15 23.88 3.71
CA ASP A 306 17.22 24.84 2.62
C ASP A 306 17.39 24.12 1.27
N ARG A 307 17.06 24.84 0.19
CA ARG A 307 17.09 24.32 -1.18
C ARG A 307 18.47 23.78 -1.57
N ALA A 308 19.56 24.49 -1.24
CA ALA A 308 20.90 24.09 -1.64
C ALA A 308 21.32 22.80 -0.91
N ALA A 309 21.04 22.71 0.39
CA ALA A 309 21.28 21.52 1.19
C ALA A 309 20.49 20.31 0.67
N LEU A 310 19.22 20.51 0.32
CA LEU A 310 18.39 19.45 -0.26
C LEU A 310 18.95 18.94 -1.59
N HIS A 311 19.25 19.83 -2.53
CA HIS A 311 19.79 19.43 -3.84
C HIS A 311 21.18 18.80 -3.70
N SER A 312 21.98 19.23 -2.73
CA SER A 312 23.25 18.59 -2.39
C SER A 312 23.05 17.14 -1.94
N GLN A 313 22.14 16.90 -0.98
CA GLN A 313 21.83 15.56 -0.50
C GLN A 313 21.19 14.70 -1.58
N LEU A 314 20.29 15.25 -2.38
CA LEU A 314 19.57 14.54 -3.43
C LEU A 314 20.53 14.02 -4.52
N ALA A 315 21.48 14.85 -4.94
CA ALA A 315 22.46 14.48 -5.96
C ALA A 315 23.34 13.29 -5.56
N ALA A 316 23.61 13.14 -4.26
CA ALA A 316 24.41 12.04 -3.72
C ALA A 316 23.56 10.82 -3.34
N ALA A 317 22.30 11.04 -2.95
CA ALA A 317 21.43 10.00 -2.40
C ALA A 317 20.68 9.19 -3.46
N LEU A 318 20.21 9.80 -4.55
CA LEU A 318 19.26 9.19 -5.49
C LEU A 318 19.88 9.01 -6.88
N SER A 319 19.79 7.80 -7.43
CA SER A 319 20.37 7.47 -8.74
C SER A 319 19.33 7.47 -9.86
N VAL A 320 18.15 6.88 -9.60
CA VAL A 320 17.14 6.62 -10.64
C VAL A 320 15.73 7.01 -10.18
N VAL A 321 14.93 7.55 -11.11
CA VAL A 321 13.48 7.72 -10.94
C VAL A 321 12.76 6.79 -11.92
N LEU A 322 11.91 5.90 -11.39
CA LEU A 322 10.96 5.11 -12.18
C LEU A 322 9.60 5.82 -12.14
N HIS A 323 9.05 6.24 -13.27
CA HIS A 323 7.78 6.97 -13.30
C HIS A 323 6.64 6.13 -13.86
N LEU A 324 5.56 5.99 -13.10
CA LEU A 324 4.38 5.21 -13.47
C LEU A 324 3.20 6.11 -13.78
N VAL A 325 2.47 5.74 -14.82
CA VAL A 325 1.21 6.35 -15.22
C VAL A 325 0.10 5.30 -15.24
N ARG A 326 -1.13 5.76 -15.03
CA ARG A 326 -2.34 5.04 -15.41
C ARG A 326 -2.83 5.67 -16.71
N ASP A 327 -2.79 4.93 -17.81
CA ASP A 327 -3.22 5.47 -19.10
C ASP A 327 -4.74 5.54 -19.20
N GLN A 328 -5.24 6.10 -20.30
CA GLN A 328 -6.69 6.29 -20.53
C GLN A 328 -7.46 4.97 -20.62
N SER A 329 -6.78 3.85 -20.93
CA SER A 329 -7.38 2.51 -20.91
C SER A 329 -7.44 1.90 -19.51
N GLY A 330 -6.95 2.63 -18.50
CA GLY A 330 -6.88 2.18 -17.11
C GLY A 330 -5.65 1.33 -16.80
N ARG A 331 -4.79 1.06 -17.79
CA ARG A 331 -3.59 0.22 -17.62
C ARG A 331 -2.51 0.99 -16.87
N ARG A 332 -1.87 0.31 -15.93
CA ARG A 332 -0.74 0.82 -15.12
C ARG A 332 0.56 0.41 -15.79
N ARG A 333 1.41 1.37 -16.16
CA ARG A 333 2.71 1.11 -16.80
C ARG A 333 3.79 2.09 -16.38
N ILE A 334 5.05 1.65 -16.48
CA ILE A 334 6.21 2.53 -16.41
C ILE A 334 6.20 3.42 -17.67
N ALA A 335 6.09 4.73 -17.52
CA ALA A 335 6.16 5.65 -18.66
C ALA A 335 7.60 5.99 -19.01
N GLU A 336 8.40 6.30 -17.99
CA GLU A 336 9.75 6.84 -18.16
C GLU A 336 10.68 6.36 -17.03
N VAL A 337 11.96 6.20 -17.35
CA VAL A 337 13.06 6.02 -16.41
C VAL A 337 13.99 7.20 -16.56
N HIS A 338 14.25 7.90 -15.47
CA HIS A 338 15.14 9.06 -15.46
C HIS A 338 16.36 8.80 -14.57
N VAL A 339 17.48 9.41 -14.96
CA VAL A 339 18.67 9.58 -14.10
C VAL A 339 18.71 11.01 -13.56
N LEU A 340 19.57 11.26 -12.57
CA LEU A 340 19.76 12.57 -11.99
C LEU A 340 21.05 13.22 -12.49
N GLU A 341 20.98 14.53 -12.77
CA GLU A 341 22.11 15.38 -13.15
C GLU A 341 22.01 16.72 -12.43
N ARG A 342 23.11 17.48 -12.40
CA ARG A 342 23.09 18.89 -11.97
C ARG A 342 23.03 19.81 -13.19
N ASP A 343 22.15 20.79 -13.15
CA ASP A 343 22.10 21.84 -14.16
C ASP A 343 23.19 22.89 -13.97
N ALA A 344 23.22 23.91 -14.83
CA ALA A 344 24.20 25.00 -14.78
C ALA A 344 24.14 25.83 -13.48
N SER A 345 23.04 25.77 -12.74
CA SER A 345 22.88 26.41 -11.43
C SER A 345 23.31 25.52 -10.27
N GLY A 346 23.73 24.28 -10.55
CA GLY A 346 24.14 23.28 -9.57
C GLY A 346 22.96 22.55 -8.91
N LEU A 347 21.73 22.80 -9.35
CA LEU A 347 20.51 22.17 -8.87
C LEU A 347 20.27 20.84 -9.59
N VAL A 348 19.71 19.88 -8.87
CA VAL A 348 19.37 18.56 -9.42
C VAL A 348 18.16 18.65 -10.32
N VAL A 349 18.33 18.11 -11.52
CA VAL A 349 17.27 17.87 -12.49
C VAL A 349 17.25 16.38 -12.84
N THR A 350 16.09 15.89 -13.27
CA THR A 350 16.00 14.54 -13.84
C THR A 350 16.16 14.60 -15.34
N VAL A 351 16.82 13.60 -15.91
CA VAL A 351 17.09 13.47 -17.33
C VAL A 351 16.50 12.15 -17.82
N PRO A 352 15.61 12.16 -18.84
CA PRO A 352 15.02 10.93 -19.35
C PRO A 352 16.11 10.05 -19.93
N ALA A 353 16.19 8.81 -19.46
CA ALA A 353 17.12 7.79 -19.91
C ALA A 353 16.40 6.74 -20.77
N LEU A 354 15.17 6.39 -20.39
CA LEU A 354 14.31 5.50 -21.15
C LEU A 354 12.89 6.06 -21.16
N ARG A 355 12.22 5.93 -22.30
CA ARG A 355 10.79 6.24 -22.44
C ARG A 355 10.07 5.05 -23.04
N TRP A 356 8.87 4.74 -22.57
CA TRP A 356 8.08 3.65 -23.12
C TRP A 356 7.75 3.92 -24.61
N GLY A 357 8.26 3.07 -25.49
CA GLY A 357 8.00 3.09 -26.94
C GLY A 357 6.94 2.07 -27.37
N ALA A 358 6.80 1.84 -28.68
CA ALA A 358 5.78 0.95 -29.23
C ALA A 358 5.99 -0.52 -28.82
N GLU A 359 7.24 -0.99 -28.84
CA GLU A 359 7.58 -2.41 -28.62
C GLU A 359 8.54 -2.62 -27.43
N ALA A 360 9.33 -1.60 -27.08
CA ALA A 360 10.32 -1.63 -26.00
C ALA A 360 10.54 -0.21 -25.46
N PHE A 361 11.43 -0.07 -24.48
CA PHE A 361 11.93 1.25 -24.11
C PHE A 361 12.74 1.88 -25.26
N ALA A 362 12.44 3.13 -25.58
CA ALA A 362 13.28 3.98 -26.42
C ALA A 362 14.36 4.63 -25.54
N CYS A 363 15.61 4.59 -25.99
CA CYS A 363 16.71 5.26 -25.32
C CYS A 363 16.63 6.78 -25.51
N GLU A 364 16.82 7.50 -24.43
CA GLU A 364 16.80 8.97 -24.38
C GLU A 364 18.18 9.49 -23.94
N ARG A 365 18.37 10.81 -23.86
CA ARG A 365 19.68 11.43 -23.60
C ARG A 365 20.41 10.94 -22.32
N GLY A 366 19.65 10.50 -21.31
CA GLY A 366 20.20 9.98 -20.05
C GLY A 366 20.60 8.50 -20.10
N TRP A 367 20.44 7.82 -21.24
CA TRP A 367 20.66 6.38 -21.37
C TRP A 367 22.10 5.98 -21.06
N GLU A 368 23.09 6.70 -21.60
CA GLU A 368 24.50 6.39 -21.36
C GLU A 368 24.84 6.46 -19.87
N ARG A 369 24.33 7.48 -19.17
CA ARG A 369 24.49 7.62 -17.74
C ARG A 369 23.82 6.48 -16.96
N LEU A 370 22.61 6.06 -17.36
CA LEU A 370 21.95 4.91 -16.76
C LEU A 370 22.78 3.64 -16.95
N ARG A 371 23.31 3.41 -18.16
CA ARG A 371 24.14 2.25 -18.47
C ARG A 371 25.42 2.20 -17.65
N GLU A 372 26.07 3.35 -17.42
CA GLU A 372 27.23 3.45 -16.51
C GLU A 372 26.86 3.08 -15.07
N LEU A 373 25.76 3.64 -14.55
CA LEU A 373 25.28 3.35 -13.19
C LEU A 373 24.98 1.86 -13.01
N LEU A 374 24.36 1.23 -14.01
CA LEU A 374 24.06 -0.21 -13.97
C LEU A 374 25.34 -1.08 -13.99
N ARG A 375 26.40 -0.65 -14.67
CA ARG A 375 27.69 -1.38 -14.70
C ARG A 375 28.55 -1.15 -13.46
N GLY A 376 28.49 0.04 -12.87
CA GLY A 376 29.33 0.42 -11.73
C GLY A 376 28.99 -0.30 -10.42
N GLY A 377 27.80 -0.89 -10.29
CA GLY A 377 27.39 -1.65 -9.10
C GLY A 377 27.70 -3.15 -9.14
N SER A 378 28.19 -3.68 -10.26
CA SER A 378 28.60 -5.08 -10.40
C SER A 378 30.10 -5.23 -10.15
N ASP A 379 30.51 -5.26 -8.89
CA ASP A 379 31.86 -5.75 -8.54
C ASP A 379 31.94 -7.26 -8.83
N GLY A 380 32.58 -7.63 -9.94
CA GLY A 380 33.43 -8.82 -10.00
C GLY A 380 32.82 -10.20 -10.30
N SER A 381 31.75 -10.34 -11.09
CA SER A 381 31.48 -11.65 -11.73
C SER A 381 30.76 -11.55 -13.08
N ASP A 382 31.38 -12.20 -14.07
CA ASP A 382 31.02 -12.37 -15.48
C ASP A 382 29.54 -12.21 -15.87
N GLY A 383 29.30 -11.31 -16.82
CA GLY A 383 28.02 -11.14 -17.51
C GLY A 383 28.03 -10.00 -18.53
N SER A 384 29.18 -9.73 -19.15
CA SER A 384 29.31 -8.72 -20.20
C SER A 384 28.83 -9.31 -21.53
N GLU A 385 27.54 -9.19 -21.82
CA GLU A 385 26.93 -9.04 -23.17
C GLU A 385 25.42 -9.39 -23.10
N ALA A 386 24.56 -8.41 -22.75
CA ALA A 386 23.14 -8.32 -23.18
C ALA A 386 22.31 -7.31 -22.35
N LEU A 387 22.74 -6.05 -22.28
CA LEU A 387 21.87 -4.93 -21.83
C LEU A 387 21.64 -3.94 -22.96
#